data_AF-A0A137QBZ4-F1
#
_entry.id   AF-A0A137QBZ4-F1
#
_cell.length_a   1.000
_cell.length_b   1.000
_cell.length_c   1.000
_cell.angle_alpha   90.00
_cell.angle_beta   90.00
_cell.angle_gamma   90.00
#
_symmetry.space_group_name_H-M   'P 1'
#
loop_
_entity.id
_entity.type
_entity.pdbx_description
1 polymer ?
#
loop_
_entity_poly.entity_id
_entity_poly.type
_entity_poly.pdbx_seq_one_letter_code
_entity_poly.pdbx_strand_id
1 'polypeptide(L)'
;MTNTRLRNLDTFKKICGSDAYRSVGLVTTHWDEVRKDEGARKEGELLREYWKELIHQGASTRRFDNTYASAWRIIHSLSLEERVLQLQGEMAIKKLPLSRTKAGQTLNDWLDRAAQTLRKFMKRLRMMKQKAASGTSDGDVKDGIQVEFEEAEQNAGSKLKVIEEQQSILRAK
;
A
#
# COMPACT_ATOMS: atom_id res chain seq x y z
N MET A 1 -2.95 -11.56 -2.17
CA MET A 1 -3.13 -10.17 -1.71
C MET A 1 -1.84 -9.66 -1.05
N THR A 2 -0.75 -9.49 -1.82
CA THR A 2 0.61 -9.36 -1.24
C THR A 2 1.32 -8.05 -1.62
N ASN A 3 0.66 -7.16 -2.38
CA ASN A 3 1.36 -6.04 -3.03
C ASN A 3 1.14 -4.67 -2.34
N THR A 4 0.21 -4.54 -1.39
CA THR A 4 -0.08 -3.25 -0.71
C THR A 4 1.10 -2.74 0.12
N ARG A 5 1.81 -3.61 0.84
CA ARG A 5 2.97 -3.23 1.66
C ARG A 5 4.12 -2.68 0.81
N LEU A 6 4.40 -3.34 -0.31
CA LEU A 6 5.41 -2.90 -1.28
C LEU A 6 5.05 -1.55 -1.90
N ARG A 7 3.78 -1.36 -2.27
CA ARG A 7 3.28 -0.09 -2.82
C ARG A 7 3.43 1.05 -1.82
N ASN A 8 3.01 0.82 -0.58
CA ASN A 8 3.14 1.82 0.49
C ASN A 8 4.60 2.19 0.73
N LEU A 9 5.50 1.21 0.69
CA LEU A 9 6.94 1.46 0.84
C LEU A 9 7.52 2.25 -0.33
N ASP A 10 7.10 1.97 -1.57
CA ASP A 10 7.52 2.74 -2.75
C ASP A 10 7.01 4.18 -2.68
N THR A 11 5.73 4.39 -2.33
CA THR A 11 5.20 5.75 -2.11
C THR A 11 5.94 6.46 -0.97
N PHE A 12 6.21 5.78 0.15
CA PHE A 12 7.00 6.33 1.26
C PHE A 12 8.38 6.79 0.81
N LYS A 13 9.09 5.98 0.02
CA LYS A 13 10.38 6.35 -0.58
C LYS A 13 10.28 7.64 -1.40
N LYS A 14 9.22 7.82 -2.20
CA LYS A 14 9.00 9.05 -2.97
C LYS A 14 8.60 10.26 -2.12
N ILE A 15 7.95 10.03 -0.98
CA ILE A 15 7.62 11.10 -0.03
C ILE A 15 8.91 11.63 0.61
N CYS A 16 9.73 10.74 1.16
CA CYS A 16 10.95 11.11 1.84
C CYS A 16 12.02 11.64 0.89
N GLY A 17 12.31 10.90 -0.19
CA GLY A 17 13.49 11.11 -1.01
C GLY A 17 14.77 10.59 -0.34
N SER A 18 15.75 10.19 -1.16
CA SER A 18 17.01 9.58 -0.72
C SER A 18 17.76 10.40 0.33
N ASP A 19 17.75 11.72 0.18
CA ASP A 19 18.49 12.64 1.04
C ASP A 19 17.95 12.65 2.48
N ALA A 20 16.67 12.33 2.66
CA ALA A 20 15.99 12.29 3.94
C ALA A 20 16.04 10.92 4.64
N TYR A 21 16.55 9.86 3.98
CA TYR A 21 16.55 8.51 4.57
C TYR A 21 17.38 8.41 5.85
N ARG A 22 18.41 9.25 6.03
CA ARG A 22 19.14 9.37 7.30
C ARG A 22 18.30 9.84 8.49
N SER A 23 17.12 10.43 8.24
CA SER A 23 16.13 10.78 9.27
C SER A 23 15.06 9.70 9.46
N VAL A 24 15.15 8.57 8.74
CA VAL A 24 14.16 7.48 8.81
C VAL A 24 14.61 6.41 9.80
N GLY A 25 13.71 6.02 10.69
CA GLY A 25 13.84 4.84 11.55
C GLY A 25 12.84 3.76 11.15
N LEU A 26 13.35 2.57 10.82
CA LEU A 26 12.56 1.39 10.48
C LEU A 26 12.47 0.48 11.71
N VAL A 27 11.27 0.32 12.23
CA VAL A 27 11.04 -0.33 13.53
C VAL A 27 10.19 -1.58 13.36
N THR A 28 10.64 -2.70 13.92
CA THR A 28 9.87 -3.94 14.03
C THR A 28 9.23 -4.03 15.43
N THR A 29 7.97 -4.44 15.50
CA THR A 29 7.16 -4.52 16.74
C THR A 29 6.64 -5.95 16.97
N HIS A 30 5.90 -6.19 18.06
CA HIS A 30 5.29 -7.50 18.42
C HIS A 30 6.31 -8.62 18.68
N TRP A 31 7.50 -8.28 19.18
CA TRP A 31 8.54 -9.26 19.51
C TRP A 31 8.19 -10.16 20.72
N ASP A 32 7.20 -9.74 21.51
CA ASP A 32 6.58 -10.45 22.62
C ASP A 32 5.47 -11.42 22.19
N GLU A 33 4.93 -11.28 20.98
CA GLU A 33 3.83 -12.10 20.46
C GLU A 33 4.28 -13.22 19.51
N VAL A 34 5.56 -13.23 19.11
CA VAL A 34 6.10 -14.21 18.17
C VAL A 34 7.26 -15.00 18.77
N ARG A 35 7.46 -16.24 18.31
CA ARG A 35 8.66 -16.99 18.66
C ARG A 35 9.90 -16.28 18.11
N LYS A 36 10.98 -16.23 18.90
CA LYS A 36 12.19 -15.47 18.59
C LYS A 36 12.84 -15.87 17.25
N ASP A 37 12.86 -17.17 16.95
CA ASP A 37 13.37 -17.75 15.71
C ASP A 37 12.55 -17.28 14.50
N GLU A 38 11.22 -17.34 14.60
CA GLU A 38 10.31 -16.89 13.55
C GLU A 38 10.41 -15.37 13.33
N GLY A 39 10.42 -14.59 14.42
CA GLY A 39 10.56 -13.14 14.38
C GLY A 39 11.88 -12.72 13.72
N ALA A 40 13.00 -13.35 14.11
CA ALA A 40 14.30 -13.08 13.51
C ALA A 40 14.34 -13.44 12.01
N ARG A 41 13.69 -14.53 11.60
CA ARG A 41 13.58 -14.91 10.19
C ARG A 41 12.81 -13.86 9.39
N LYS A 42 11.64 -13.43 9.89
CA LYS A 42 10.78 -12.41 9.24
C LYS A 42 11.47 -11.05 9.19
N GLU A 43 12.10 -10.62 10.28
CA GLU A 43 12.90 -9.38 10.28
C GLU A 43 14.05 -9.47 9.28
N GLY A 44 14.72 -10.62 9.18
CA GLY A 44 15.77 -10.83 8.20
C GLY A 44 15.31 -10.58 6.76
N GLU A 45 14.09 -10.98 6.41
CA GLU A 45 13.47 -10.70 5.10
C GLU A 45 13.22 -9.20 4.92
N LEU A 46 12.67 -8.52 5.94
CA LEU A 46 12.48 -7.06 5.94
C LEU A 46 13.80 -6.33 5.67
N LEU A 47 14.85 -6.67 6.40
CA LEU A 47 16.15 -6.01 6.30
C LEU A 47 16.84 -6.26 4.95
N ARG A 48 16.83 -7.51 4.46
CA ARG A 48 17.61 -7.90 3.28
C ARG A 48 16.92 -7.63 1.95
N GLU A 49 15.59 -7.62 1.92
CA GLU A 49 14.83 -7.51 0.67
C GLU A 49 14.09 -6.18 0.60
N TYR A 50 13.20 -5.92 1.55
CA TYR A 50 12.27 -4.78 1.47
C TYR A 50 12.95 -3.45 1.82
N TRP A 51 13.77 -3.44 2.87
CA TRP A 51 14.38 -2.23 3.43
C TRP A 51 15.82 -1.99 2.98
N LYS A 52 16.38 -2.91 2.19
CA LYS A 52 17.78 -2.89 1.75
C LYS A 52 18.22 -1.52 1.20
N GLU A 53 17.44 -0.92 0.32
CA GLU A 53 17.73 0.39 -0.27
C GLU A 53 17.76 1.51 0.78
N LEU A 54 16.76 1.54 1.66
CA LEU A 54 16.65 2.55 2.72
C LEU A 54 17.84 2.45 3.67
N ILE A 55 18.18 1.23 4.09
CA ILE A 55 19.31 0.95 4.98
C ILE A 55 20.63 1.35 4.32
N HIS A 56 20.84 0.97 3.05
CA HIS A 56 22.06 1.35 2.32
C HIS A 56 22.27 2.86 2.29
N GLN A 57 21.18 3.62 2.18
CA GLN A 57 21.21 5.09 2.10
C GLN A 57 21.11 5.78 3.48
N GLY A 58 21.20 5.01 4.57
CA GLY A 58 21.38 5.54 5.92
C GLY A 58 20.15 5.52 6.83
N ALA A 59 19.06 4.87 6.43
CA ALA A 59 17.96 4.61 7.36
C ALA A 59 18.40 3.68 8.50
N SER A 60 17.99 4.02 9.73
CA SER A 60 18.29 3.22 10.91
C SER A 60 17.26 2.10 11.10
N THR A 61 17.65 1.02 11.78
CA THR A 61 16.76 -0.10 12.11
C THR A 61 16.77 -0.38 13.61
N ARG A 62 15.60 -0.71 14.17
CA ARG A 62 15.42 -1.00 15.60
C ARG A 62 14.31 -2.03 15.84
N ARG A 63 14.41 -2.77 16.93
CA ARG A 63 13.32 -3.57 17.49
C ARG A 63 12.64 -2.78 18.61
N PHE A 64 11.32 -2.78 18.64
CA PHE A 64 10.52 -2.28 19.74
C PHE A 64 10.06 -3.46 20.59
N ASP A 65 10.57 -3.54 21.81
CA ASP A 65 10.36 -4.66 22.72
C ASP A 65 9.12 -4.47 23.60
N ASN A 66 8.16 -3.64 23.16
CA ASN A 66 6.94 -3.31 23.91
C ASN A 66 7.19 -2.73 25.32
N THR A 67 8.29 -1.98 25.48
CA THR A 67 8.65 -1.34 26.76
C THR A 67 8.91 0.15 26.61
N TYR A 68 8.63 0.93 27.66
CA TYR A 68 8.95 2.35 27.74
C TYR A 68 10.42 2.65 27.39
N ALA A 69 11.36 1.88 27.96
CA ALA A 69 12.78 2.05 27.70
C ALA A 69 13.15 1.81 26.23
N SER A 70 12.55 0.81 25.57
CA SER A 70 12.79 0.56 24.14
C SER A 70 12.21 1.65 23.24
N ALA A 71 11.04 2.21 23.57
CA ALA A 71 10.44 3.34 22.84
C ALA A 71 11.37 4.56 22.86
N TRP A 72 11.86 4.95 24.04
CA TRP A 72 12.76 6.10 24.17
C TRP A 72 14.11 5.87 23.48
N ARG A 73 14.64 4.64 23.51
CA ARG A 73 15.86 4.30 22.77
C ARG A 73 15.69 4.49 21.26
N ILE A 74 14.52 4.16 20.72
CA ILE A 74 14.18 4.39 19.31
C ILE A 74 14.13 5.89 19.03
N ILE A 75 13.36 6.64 19.80
CA ILE A 75 13.20 8.10 19.63
C ILE A 75 14.56 8.81 19.68
N HIS A 76 15.38 8.52 20.69
CA HIS A 76 16.71 9.13 20.84
C HIS A 76 17.70 8.71 19.75
N SER A 77 17.41 7.67 18.98
CA SER A 77 18.28 7.26 17.87
C SER A 77 17.98 7.96 16.55
N LEU A 78 16.90 8.75 16.47
CA LEU A 78 16.54 9.50 15.28
C LEU A 78 17.41 10.76 15.14
N SER A 79 17.80 11.05 13.90
CA SER A 79 18.52 12.29 13.55
C SER A 79 17.61 13.51 13.79
N LEU A 80 18.10 14.49 14.57
CA LEU A 80 17.43 15.77 14.77
C LEU A 80 17.72 16.80 13.66
N GLU A 81 18.62 16.48 12.72
CA GLU A 81 18.88 17.35 11.57
C GLU A 81 17.61 17.52 10.72
N GLU A 82 17.24 18.78 10.49
CA GLU A 82 16.15 19.14 9.60
C GLU A 82 16.48 18.75 8.16
N ARG A 83 15.57 18.02 7.52
CA ARG A 83 15.67 17.64 6.11
C ARG A 83 14.33 17.87 5.44
N VAL A 84 14.35 18.61 4.33
CA VAL A 84 13.15 18.82 3.51
C VAL A 84 12.86 17.50 2.78
N LEU A 85 11.67 16.94 3.03
CA LEU A 85 11.25 15.74 2.32
C LEU A 85 10.98 16.06 0.84
N GLN A 86 11.21 15.09 -0.05
CA GLN A 86 11.02 15.30 -1.48
C GLN A 86 9.61 15.81 -1.82
N LEU A 87 8.57 15.25 -1.18
CA LEU A 87 7.19 15.71 -1.37
C LEU A 87 7.02 17.19 -0.95
N GLN A 88 7.60 17.57 0.19
CA GLN A 88 7.55 18.95 0.68
C GLN A 88 8.27 19.90 -0.28
N GLY A 89 9.45 19.51 -0.80
CA GLY A 89 10.16 20.30 -1.81
C GLY A 89 9.37 20.44 -3.11
N GLU A 90 8.73 19.38 -3.57
CA GLU A 90 7.89 19.41 -4.78
C GLU A 90 6.66 20.32 -4.62
N MET A 91 5.98 20.26 -3.48
CA MET A 91 4.75 21.05 -3.27
C MET A 91 5.03 22.48 -2.79
N ALA A 92 5.85 22.66 -1.76
CA ALA A 92 6.04 23.96 -1.13
C ALA A 92 6.97 24.87 -1.94
N ILE A 93 8.02 24.32 -2.53
CA ILE A 93 9.05 25.07 -3.26
C ILE A 93 8.74 25.09 -4.75
N LYS A 94 8.60 23.91 -5.39
CA LYS A 94 8.33 23.81 -6.83
C LYS A 94 6.87 24.07 -7.23
N LYS A 95 5.98 24.28 -6.24
CA LYS A 95 4.56 24.57 -6.44
C LYS A 95 3.83 23.54 -7.31
N LEU A 96 4.27 22.28 -7.27
CA LEU A 96 3.58 21.20 -7.95
C LEU A 96 2.32 20.83 -7.16
N PRO A 97 1.15 20.64 -7.81
CA PRO A 97 0.00 20.02 -7.16
C PRO A 97 0.35 18.58 -6.75
N LEU A 98 -0.32 18.05 -5.73
CA LEU A 98 -0.01 16.72 -5.18
C LEU A 98 -0.02 15.65 -6.27
N SER A 99 -0.98 15.70 -7.21
CA SER A 99 -1.08 14.79 -8.35
C SER A 99 0.16 14.76 -9.28
N ARG A 100 0.97 15.82 -9.30
CA ARG A 100 2.18 15.95 -10.14
C ARG A 100 3.48 15.66 -9.38
N THR A 101 3.42 15.46 -8.07
CA THR A 101 4.57 15.03 -7.25
C THR A 101 4.96 13.59 -7.61
N LYS A 102 6.20 13.16 -7.36
CA LYS A 102 6.58 11.76 -7.63
C LYS A 102 5.76 10.79 -6.79
N ALA A 103 5.48 11.12 -5.52
CA ALA A 103 4.66 10.28 -4.66
C ALA A 103 3.21 10.20 -5.17
N GLY A 104 2.63 11.32 -5.59
CA GLY A 104 1.29 11.39 -6.15
C GLY A 104 1.16 10.64 -7.48
N GLN A 105 2.15 10.74 -8.36
CA GLN A 105 2.19 9.97 -9.61
C GLN A 105 2.27 8.46 -9.33
N THR A 106 3.18 8.03 -8.45
CA THR A 106 3.27 6.63 -8.03
C THR A 106 1.94 6.09 -7.49
N LEU A 107 1.23 6.87 -6.67
CA LEU A 107 -0.08 6.50 -6.12
C LEU A 107 -1.16 6.45 -7.21
N ASN A 108 -1.20 7.45 -8.10
CA ASN A 108 -2.14 7.49 -9.23
C ASN A 108 -1.96 6.28 -10.16
N ASP A 109 -0.71 5.97 -10.56
CA ASP A 109 -0.40 4.82 -11.40
C ASP A 109 -0.90 3.51 -10.77
N TRP A 110 -0.81 3.41 -9.44
CA TRP A 110 -1.35 2.28 -8.72
C TRP A 110 -2.89 2.24 -8.76
N LEU A 111 -3.55 3.36 -8.44
CA LEU A 111 -5.02 3.48 -8.49
C LEU A 111 -5.54 3.14 -9.89
N ASP A 112 -4.87 3.63 -10.94
CA ASP A 112 -5.22 3.33 -12.33
C ASP A 112 -5.10 1.84 -12.65
N ARG A 113 -4.00 1.19 -12.25
CA ARG A 113 -3.84 -0.26 -12.43
C ARG A 113 -4.89 -1.06 -11.65
N ALA A 114 -5.24 -0.62 -10.44
CA ALA A 114 -6.29 -1.24 -9.63
C ALA A 114 -7.67 -1.11 -10.30
N ALA A 115 -8.02 0.09 -10.76
CA ALA A 115 -9.26 0.36 -11.49
C ALA A 115 -9.35 -0.48 -12.77
N GLN A 116 -8.28 -0.54 -13.57
CA GLN A 116 -8.24 -1.37 -14.78
C GLN A 116 -8.43 -2.85 -14.48
N THR A 117 -7.79 -3.36 -13.43
CA THR A 117 -7.94 -4.76 -13.00
C THR A 117 -9.39 -5.06 -12.63
N LEU A 118 -10.01 -4.15 -11.87
CA LEU A 118 -11.39 -4.29 -11.42
C LEU A 118 -12.38 -4.20 -12.58
N ARG A 119 -12.17 -3.27 -13.52
CA ARG A 119 -12.97 -3.17 -14.76
C ARG A 119 -12.88 -4.44 -15.61
N LYS A 120 -11.68 -5.03 -15.75
CA LYS A 120 -11.49 -6.32 -16.45
C LYS A 120 -12.20 -7.46 -15.72
N PHE A 121 -12.14 -7.49 -14.39
CA PHE A 121 -12.83 -8.48 -13.57
C PHE A 121 -14.35 -8.39 -13.75
N MET A 122 -14.95 -7.20 -13.65
CA MET A 122 -16.38 -6.99 -13.89
C MET A 122 -16.80 -7.39 -15.31
N LYS A 123 -16.00 -7.06 -16.34
CA LYS A 123 -16.27 -7.51 -17.72
C LYS A 123 -16.30 -9.05 -17.82
N ARG A 124 -15.40 -9.74 -17.12
CA ARG A 124 -15.37 -11.21 -17.06
C ARG A 124 -16.56 -11.79 -16.33
N LEU A 125 -16.95 -11.23 -15.18
CA LEU A 125 -18.14 -11.65 -14.44
C LEU A 125 -19.39 -11.56 -15.32
N ARG A 126 -19.58 -10.45 -16.04
CA ARG A 126 -20.71 -10.28 -16.97
C ARG A 126 -20.74 -11.34 -18.07
N MET A 127 -19.59 -11.67 -18.66
CA MET A 127 -19.49 -12.72 -19.68
C MET A 127 -19.79 -14.12 -19.11
N MET A 128 -19.36 -14.40 -17.87
CA MET A 128 -19.66 -15.68 -17.21
C MET A 128 -21.16 -15.80 -16.89
N LYS A 129 -21.78 -14.74 -16.36
CA LYS A 129 -23.22 -14.66 -16.10
C LYS A 129 -24.05 -14.96 -17.35
N GLN A 130 -23.70 -14.36 -18.49
CA GLN A 130 -24.37 -14.60 -19.77
C GLN A 130 -24.25 -16.06 -20.24
N LYS A 131 -23.06 -16.68 -20.08
CA LYS A 131 -22.84 -18.10 -20.44
C LYS A 131 -23.57 -19.06 -19.50
N ALA A 132 -23.67 -18.73 -18.22
CA ALA A 132 -24.40 -19.54 -17.24
C ALA A 132 -25.91 -19.49 -17.49
N ALA A 133 -26.44 -18.33 -17.90
CA ALA A 133 -27.84 -18.16 -18.26
C ALA A 133 -28.26 -19.00 -19.50
N SER A 134 -27.34 -19.23 -20.44
CA SER A 134 -27.59 -20.07 -21.62
C SER A 134 -27.37 -21.57 -21.39
N GLY A 135 -26.95 -21.99 -20.19
CA GLY A 135 -26.83 -23.40 -19.80
C GLY A 135 -28.14 -23.96 -19.21
N THR A 136 -28.44 -25.22 -19.50
CA THR A 136 -29.55 -25.98 -18.92
C THR A 136 -29.15 -26.41 -17.50
N SER A 137 -29.61 -25.69 -16.49
CA SER A 137 -29.37 -25.97 -15.07
C SER A 137 -30.65 -25.78 -14.27
N ASP A 138 -30.76 -26.56 -13.19
CA ASP A 138 -31.89 -26.63 -12.26
C ASP A 138 -32.18 -25.27 -11.60
N GLY A 139 -33.45 -24.99 -11.30
CA GLY A 139 -33.94 -23.65 -10.92
C GLY A 139 -33.26 -23.08 -9.67
N ASP A 140 -33.14 -23.88 -8.60
CA ASP A 140 -32.54 -23.46 -7.33
C ASP A 140 -31.03 -23.18 -7.45
N VAL A 141 -30.34 -23.89 -8.36
CA VAL A 141 -28.92 -23.67 -8.63
C VAL A 141 -28.70 -22.39 -9.43
N LYS A 142 -29.64 -22.01 -10.31
CA LYS A 142 -29.57 -20.74 -11.05
C LYS A 142 -29.73 -19.52 -10.14
N ASP A 143 -30.64 -19.60 -9.16
CA ASP A 143 -30.90 -18.48 -8.25
C ASP A 143 -29.72 -18.22 -7.29
N GLY A 144 -29.11 -19.27 -6.72
CA GLY A 144 -27.92 -19.11 -5.87
C GLY A 144 -26.72 -18.50 -6.60
N ILE A 145 -26.46 -18.96 -7.84
CA ILE A 145 -25.37 -18.44 -8.68
C ILE A 145 -25.63 -16.97 -9.06
N GLN A 146 -26.88 -16.60 -9.35
CA GLN A 146 -27.26 -15.23 -9.67
C GLN A 146 -26.97 -14.27 -8.52
N VAL A 147 -27.31 -14.66 -7.28
CA VAL A 147 -27.07 -13.86 -6.07
C VAL A 147 -25.57 -13.63 -5.86
N GLU A 148 -24.74 -14.68 -5.96
CA GLU A 148 -23.28 -14.54 -5.82
C GLU A 148 -22.67 -13.61 -6.88
N PHE A 149 -23.18 -13.67 -8.13
CA PHE A 149 -22.73 -12.77 -9.19
C PHE A 149 -23.10 -11.31 -8.90
N GLU A 150 -24.30 -11.05 -8.38
CA GLU A 150 -24.76 -9.71 -8.03
C GLU A 150 -23.97 -9.12 -6.87
N GLU A 151 -23.70 -9.91 -5.82
CA GLU A 151 -22.84 -9.50 -4.71
C GLU A 151 -21.41 -9.19 -5.18
N ALA A 152 -20.85 -10.03 -6.05
CA ALA A 152 -19.51 -9.82 -6.60
C ALA A 152 -19.44 -8.56 -7.48
N GLU A 153 -20.45 -8.30 -8.31
CA GLU A 153 -20.56 -7.06 -9.10
C GLU A 153 -20.72 -5.83 -8.20
N GLN A 154 -21.58 -5.90 -7.17
CA GLN A 154 -21.79 -4.79 -6.23
C GLN A 154 -20.50 -4.48 -5.45
N ASN A 155 -19.81 -5.49 -4.92
CA ASN A 155 -18.54 -5.32 -4.22
C ASN A 155 -17.46 -4.71 -5.12
N ALA A 156 -17.37 -5.19 -6.37
CA ALA A 156 -16.46 -4.62 -7.36
C ALA A 156 -16.83 -3.17 -7.72
N GLY A 157 -18.11 -2.86 -7.90
CA GLY A 157 -18.58 -1.50 -8.17
C GLY A 157 -18.26 -0.54 -7.03
N SER A 158 -18.53 -0.94 -5.79
CA SER A 158 -18.20 -0.14 -4.60
C SER A 158 -16.71 0.15 -4.47
N LYS A 159 -15.86 -0.85 -4.69
CA LYS A 159 -14.40 -0.66 -4.69
C LYS A 159 -13.92 0.27 -5.81
N LEU A 160 -14.53 0.21 -6.99
CA LEU A 160 -14.18 1.11 -8.10
C LEU A 160 -14.53 2.57 -7.76
N LYS A 161 -15.70 2.81 -7.18
CA LYS A 161 -16.12 4.15 -6.74
C LYS A 161 -15.12 4.75 -5.74
N VAL A 162 -14.66 3.95 -4.77
CA VAL A 162 -13.64 4.39 -3.79
C VAL A 162 -12.33 4.78 -4.50
N ILE A 163 -11.91 4.02 -5.49
CA ILE A 163 -10.69 4.35 -6.27
C ILE A 163 -10.88 5.65 -7.03
N GLU A 164 -12.01 5.84 -7.69
CA GLU A 164 -12.31 7.05 -8.47
C GLU A 164 -12.42 8.29 -7.58
N GLU A 165 -12.98 8.16 -6.38
CA GLU A 165 -13.02 9.21 -5.36
C GLU A 165 -11.61 9.57 -4.87
N GLN A 166 -10.77 8.59 -4.55
CA GLN A 166 -9.38 8.82 -4.16
C GLN A 166 -8.57 9.53 -5.25
N GLN A 167 -8.79 9.17 -6.52
CA GLN A 167 -8.18 9.86 -7.66
C GLN A 167 -8.67 11.30 -7.80
N SER A 168 -9.96 11.55 -7.57
CA SER A 168 -10.53 12.90 -7.58
C SER A 168 -9.89 13.78 -6.49
N ILE A 169 -9.81 13.28 -5.26
CA ILE A 169 -9.16 13.98 -4.13
C ILE A 169 -7.70 14.28 -4.46
N LEU A 170 -6.98 13.32 -5.03
CA LEU A 170 -5.57 13.49 -5.38
C LEU A 170 -5.34 14.53 -6.48
N ARG A 171 -6.29 14.70 -7.41
CA ARG A 171 -6.23 15.71 -8.47
C ARG A 171 -6.65 17.09 -8.00
N ALA A 172 -7.48 17.18 -6.96
CA ALA A 172 -7.95 18.43 -6.40
C ALA A 172 -6.92 19.12 -5.46
N LYS A 173 -5.88 18.40 -5.04
CA LYS A 173 -4.76 18.90 -4.22
C LYS A 173 -3.49 19.08 -5.05
#